data_AF-A0A8T4FYN9-F1
#
_entry.id   AF-A0A8T4FYN9-F1
#
_cell.length_a   1.000
_cell.length_b   1.000
_cell.length_c   1.000
_cell.angle_alpha   90.00
_cell.angle_beta   90.00
_cell.angle_gamma   90.00
#
_symmetry.space_group_name_H-M   'P 1'
#
loop_
_entity.id
_entity.type
_entity.pdbx_description
1 polymer ?
#
loop_
_entity_poly.entity_id
_entity_poly.type
_entity_poly.pdbx_seq_one_letter_code
_entity_poly.pdbx_strand_id
1 'polypeptide(L)'
;MDFALFMERYGYKLLLGLMALAIIVVVGIPILGYLYFLRRYSWEIGGLMLIIVVVYAFSVRRRVMDAYAQAHGKYFYDDKWYKRR
;
A
#
# COMPACT_ATOMS: atom_id res chain seq x y z
N MET A 1 -43.11 18.68 30.48
CA MET A 1 -43.16 17.94 29.20
C MET A 1 -42.50 16.60 29.45
N ASP A 2 -43.16 15.51 29.11
CA ASP A 2 -42.66 14.17 29.36
C ASP A 2 -41.48 13.87 28.42
N PHE A 3 -40.29 13.65 28.99
CA PHE A 3 -39.06 13.40 28.23
C PHE A 3 -39.19 12.15 27.35
N ALA A 4 -40.02 11.19 27.79
CA ALA A 4 -40.36 10.00 27.01
C ALA A 4 -41.04 10.36 25.68
N LEU A 5 -42.03 11.26 25.70
CA LEU A 5 -42.76 11.69 24.50
C LEU A 5 -41.86 12.47 23.52
N PHE A 6 -40.88 13.22 24.04
CA PHE A 6 -39.85 13.90 23.25
C PHE A 6 -38.88 12.91 22.59
N MET A 7 -38.41 11.92 23.35
CA MET A 7 -37.51 10.88 22.84
C MET A 7 -38.17 10.07 21.71
N GLU A 8 -39.44 9.74 21.88
CA GLU A 8 -40.25 9.00 20.91
C GLU A 8 -40.41 9.74 19.58
N ARG A 9 -40.63 11.07 19.60
CA ARG A 9 -40.79 11.84 18.36
C ARG A 9 -39.47 12.29 17.71
N TYR A 10 -38.47 12.68 18.51
CA TYR A 10 -37.27 13.37 17.99
C TYR A 10 -35.95 12.84 18.54
N GLY A 11 -35.94 12.28 19.75
CA GLY A 11 -34.71 11.90 20.44
C GLY A 11 -33.91 10.80 19.74
N TYR A 12 -34.55 9.76 19.23
CA TYR A 12 -33.83 8.67 18.53
C TYR A 12 -33.14 9.14 17.25
N LYS A 13 -33.75 10.07 16.49
CA LYS A 13 -33.15 10.64 15.28
C LYS A 13 -31.95 11.52 15.61
N LEU A 14 -32.05 12.32 16.67
CA LEU A 14 -30.93 13.11 17.19
C LEU A 14 -29.78 12.22 17.68
N LEU A 15 -30.10 11.15 18.40
CA LEU A 15 -29.10 10.20 18.89
C LEU A 15 -28.37 9.50 17.75
N LEU A 16 -29.10 9.10 16.71
CA LEU A 16 -28.53 8.53 15.49
C LEU A 16 -27.59 9.53 14.79
N GLY A 17 -28.02 10.79 14.67
CA GLY A 17 -27.19 11.85 14.08
C GLY A 17 -25.90 12.10 14.86
N LEU A 18 -25.98 12.14 16.20
CA LEU A 18 -24.81 12.27 17.06
C LEU A 18 -23.88 11.05 16.96
N MET A 19 -24.44 9.84 16.88
CA MET A 19 -23.66 8.62 16.70
C MET A 19 -22.94 8.60 15.34
N ALA A 20 -23.64 8.98 14.26
CA ALA A 20 -23.03 9.11 12.94
C ALA A 20 -21.93 10.19 12.92
N LEU A 21 -22.16 11.34 13.55
CA LEU A 21 -21.16 12.39 13.70
C LEU A 21 -19.92 11.88 14.44
N ALA A 22 -20.10 11.15 15.55
CA ALA A 22 -19.00 10.57 16.30
C ALA A 22 -18.17 9.61 15.44
N ILE A 23 -18.82 8.75 14.65
CA ILE A 23 -18.13 7.84 13.72
C ILE A 23 -17.38 8.64 12.65
N ILE A 24 -18.01 9.64 12.05
CA ILE A 24 -17.38 10.49 11.03
C ILE A 24 -16.16 11.21 11.59
N VAL A 25 -16.20 11.70 12.82
CA VAL A 25 -15.04 12.37 13.44
C VAL A 25 -13.91 11.36 13.71
N VAL A 26 -14.25 10.21 14.31
CA VAL A 26 -13.27 9.17 14.67
C VAL A 26 -12.59 8.58 13.44
N VAL A 27 -13.31 8.40 12.32
CA VAL A 27 -12.76 7.83 11.09
C VAL A 27 -12.21 8.92 10.16
N GLY A 28 -12.89 10.06 10.09
CA GLY A 28 -12.55 11.16 9.20
C GLY A 28 -11.26 11.87 9.59
N ILE A 29 -11.00 12.08 10.88
CA ILE A 29 -9.75 12.72 11.33
C ILE A 29 -8.51 11.88 10.92
N PRO A 30 -8.45 10.56 11.18
CA PRO A 30 -7.36 9.72 10.69
C PRO A 30 -7.20 9.75 9.18
N ILE A 31 -8.30 9.68 8.41
CA ILE A 31 -8.24 9.72 6.94
C ILE A 31 -7.65 11.05 6.48
N LEU A 32 -8.14 12.18 7.01
CA LEU A 32 -7.63 13.50 6.64
C LEU A 32 -6.16 13.68 7.04
N GLY A 33 -5.78 13.18 8.22
CA GLY A 33 -4.39 13.17 8.68
C GLY A 33 -3.49 12.36 7.76
N TYR A 34 -3.94 11.17 7.34
CA TYR A 34 -3.21 10.32 6.41
C TYR A 34 -3.07 10.96 5.03
N LEU A 35 -4.15 11.55 4.49
CA LEU A 35 -4.10 12.27 3.21
C LEU A 35 -3.18 13.49 3.28
N TYR A 36 -3.21 14.23 4.38
CA TYR A 36 -2.31 15.35 4.61
C TYR A 36 -0.86 14.90 4.66
N PHE A 37 -0.57 13.82 5.40
CA PHE A 37 0.75 13.20 5.48
C PHE A 37 1.25 12.79 4.09
N LEU A 38 0.45 12.03 3.33
CA LEU A 38 0.80 11.62 1.97
C LEU A 38 1.07 12.80 1.05
N ARG A 39 0.26 13.86 1.11
CA ARG A 39 0.45 15.05 0.30
C ARG A 39 1.74 15.78 0.70
N ARG A 40 1.98 15.96 1.99
CA ARG A 40 3.14 16.68 2.52
C ARG A 40 4.45 15.97 2.21
N TYR A 41 4.47 14.64 2.35
CA TYR A 41 5.68 13.82 2.20
C TYR A 41 5.73 13.05 0.87
N SER A 42 4.92 13.46 -0.12
CA SER A 42 4.78 12.76 -1.40
C SER A 42 6.12 12.61 -2.13
N TRP A 43 6.99 13.63 -2.03
CA TRP A 43 8.27 13.64 -2.71
C TRP A 43 9.28 12.70 -2.04
N GLU A 44 9.30 12.69 -0.72
CA GLU A 44 10.15 11.85 0.12
C GLU A 44 9.75 10.38 -0.02
N ILE A 45 8.45 10.09 0.00
CA ILE A 45 7.91 8.74 -0.23
C ILE A 45 8.26 8.28 -1.65
N GLY A 46 8.05 9.15 -2.66
CA GLY A 46 8.42 8.85 -4.04
C GLY A 46 9.91 8.60 -4.21
N GLY A 47 10.75 9.44 -3.60
CA GLY A 47 12.21 9.29 -3.60
C GLY A 47 12.67 8.00 -2.94
N LEU A 48 12.11 7.65 -1.78
CA LEU A 48 12.39 6.39 -1.10
C LEU A 48 11.97 5.18 -1.96
N MET A 49 10.79 5.21 -2.58
CA MET A 49 10.39 4.16 -3.50
C MET A 49 11.34 4.03 -4.68
N LEU A 50 11.80 5.14 -5.25
CA LEU A 50 12.75 5.13 -6.35
C LEU A 50 14.09 4.50 -5.93
N ILE A 51 14.61 4.86 -4.76
CA ILE A 51 15.83 4.26 -4.20
C ILE A 51 15.65 2.75 -4.02
N ILE A 52 14.53 2.31 -3.45
CA ILE A 52 14.22 0.88 -3.27
C ILE A 52 14.22 0.15 -4.61
N VAL A 53 13.56 0.71 -5.62
CA VAL A 53 13.51 0.13 -6.97
C VAL A 53 14.89 0.02 -7.59
N VAL A 54 15.72 1.06 -7.48
CA VAL A 54 17.10 1.07 -7.98
C VAL A 54 17.92 0.00 -7.27
N VAL A 55 17.90 -0.03 -5.94
CA VAL A 55 18.65 -1.02 -5.14
C VAL A 55 18.22 -2.44 -5.50
N TYR A 56 16.91 -2.69 -5.66
CA TYR A 56 16.39 -3.99 -6.08
C TYR A 56 16.85 -4.37 -7.48
N ALA A 57 16.79 -3.44 -8.43
CA ALA A 57 17.20 -3.69 -9.82
C ALA A 57 18.68 -4.09 -9.90
N PHE A 58 19.56 -3.39 -9.18
CA PHE A 58 21.00 -3.65 -9.24
C PHE A 58 21.44 -4.82 -8.35
N SER A 59 20.78 -5.06 -7.22
CA SER A 59 21.22 -6.08 -6.27
C SER A 59 20.61 -7.46 -6.57
N VAL A 60 19.34 -7.49 -6.97
CA VAL A 60 18.60 -8.73 -7.20
C VAL A 60 18.46 -9.00 -8.69
N ARG A 61 17.85 -8.06 -9.43
CA ARG A 61 17.49 -8.31 -10.83
C ARG A 61 18.71 -8.52 -11.72
N ARG A 62 19.79 -7.76 -11.49
CA ARG A 62 21.07 -7.98 -12.18
C ARG A 62 21.59 -9.41 -12.01
N ARG A 63 21.62 -9.93 -10.78
CA ARG A 63 22.09 -11.30 -10.49
C ARG A 63 21.22 -12.35 -11.17
N VAL A 64 19.90 -12.13 -11.20
CA VAL A 64 18.96 -13.02 -11.89
C VAL A 64 19.23 -13.02 -13.40
N MET A 65 19.43 -11.84 -14.01
CA MET A 65 19.72 -11.74 -15.44
C MET A 65 21.07 -12.35 -15.80
N ASP A 66 22.10 -12.14 -14.99
CA ASP A 66 23.42 -12.75 -15.19
C ASP A 66 23.34 -14.28 -15.10
N ALA A 67 22.63 -14.82 -14.11
CA ALA A 67 22.41 -16.27 -13.98
C ALA A 67 21.60 -16.83 -15.16
N TYR A 68 20.57 -16.11 -15.61
CA TYR A 68 19.76 -16.51 -16.76
C TYR A 68 20.57 -16.50 -18.06
N ALA A 69 21.41 -15.48 -18.26
CA ALA A 69 22.31 -15.38 -19.40
C ALA A 69 23.34 -16.52 -19.42
N GLN A 70 23.93 -16.86 -18.26
CA GLN A 70 24.86 -18.00 -18.15
C GLN A 70 24.18 -19.34 -18.43
N ALA A 71 22.96 -19.54 -17.92
CA ALA A 71 22.18 -20.73 -18.20
C ALA A 71 21.91 -20.86 -19.70
N HIS A 72 21.35 -19.82 -20.32
CA HIS A 72 21.12 -19.80 -21.78
C HIS A 72 22.42 -20.01 -22.57
N GLY A 73 23.51 -19.34 -22.21
CA GLY A 73 24.81 -19.53 -22.85
C GLY A 73 25.27 -20.99 -22.83
N LYS A 74 25.12 -21.66 -21.69
CA LYS A 74 25.47 -23.07 -21.51
C LYS A 74 24.57 -24.03 -22.30
N TYR A 75 23.28 -23.73 -22.46
CA TYR A 75 22.38 -24.60 -23.22
C TYR A 75 22.50 -24.41 -24.74
N PHE A 76 22.79 -23.19 -25.21
CA PHE A 76 22.78 -22.86 -26.64
C PHE A 76 24.16 -22.92 -27.31
N TYR A 77 25.25 -22.67 -26.57
CA TYR A 77 26.59 -22.55 -27.16
C TYR A 77 27.62 -23.57 -26.64
N ASP A 78 27.25 -24.44 -25.70
CA ASP A 78 28.10 -25.57 -25.29
C ASP A 78 27.68 -26.85 -26.02
N ASP A 79 28.30 -27.09 -27.19
CA ASP A 79 28.10 -28.30 -28.02
C ASP A 79 28.42 -29.61 -27.28
N LYS A 80 29.07 -29.55 -26.11
CA LYS A 80 29.44 -30.71 -25.30
C LYS A 80 28.55 -30.89 -24.07
N TRP A 81 27.54 -30.03 -23.86
CA TRP A 81 26.67 -30.09 -22.70
C TRP A 81 25.92 -31.43 -22.57
N TYR A 82 25.43 -32.00 -23.67
CA TYR A 82 24.75 -33.30 -23.68
C TYR A 82 25.72 -34.51 -23.54
N LYS A 83 27.01 -34.33 -23.84
CA LYS A 83 28.01 -35.42 -23.86
C LYS A 83 28.63 -35.74 -22.50
N ARG A 84 28.32 -34.95 -21.46
CA ARG A 84 28.85 -35.13 -20.08
C ARG A 84 27.82 -35.73 -19.11
N ARG A 85 26.72 -36.29 -19.61
CA ARG A 85 25.78 -37.10 -18.82
C ARG A 85 26.01 -38.58 -19.07
#